data_AF-A0ABD5PA42-F1
#
_entry.id   AF-A0ABD5PA42-F1
#
_cell.length_a   1.000
_cell.length_b   1.000
_cell.length_c   1.000
_cell.angle_alpha   90.00
_cell.angle_beta   90.00
_cell.angle_gamma   90.00
#
_symmetry.space_group_name_H-M   'P 1'
#
loop_
_entity.id
_entity.type
_entity.pdbx_description
1 polymer ?
#
loop_
_entity_poly.entity_id
_entity_poly.type
_entity_poly.pdbx_seq_one_letter_code
_entity_poly.pdbx_strand_id
1 'polypeptide(L)'
;MVASDFAQDLARTYNGSDSWERVEDYQRCFKYAAEHPQKGSYAVASALDLPRGTVRQWIERGSKPDPVHAVETADELGWLDVPSKDATGRALNLLVAGIYSGGSVSKSFVPTWTIDREPVELLLSTALEQAGSGAKRIDRMSDSRATELAPAEHASVLGRLLVTLGAPQGTKNESTVTDLPEYLESVERRVHVEFAKMYILNRATSLEGKDTLQLNESRTTLYKRELAEFLSMVAGEPVRATKNGVVVSAAAARALGFGRGDALREAIHEKRTSA
;
A
#
# COMPACT_ATOMS: atom_id res chain seq x y z
N MET A 1 1.68 17.57 -13.00
CA MET A 1 3.07 17.60 -12.49
C MET A 1 3.34 16.52 -11.44
N VAL A 2 2.35 16.07 -10.67
CA VAL A 2 2.52 15.04 -9.62
C VAL A 2 2.95 13.66 -10.15
N ALA A 3 2.48 13.22 -11.32
CA ALA A 3 2.82 11.91 -11.89
C ALA A 3 4.34 11.71 -12.16
N SER A 4 5.07 12.79 -12.45
CA SER A 4 6.53 12.77 -12.66
C SER A 4 7.28 12.39 -11.39
N ASP A 5 6.91 13.01 -10.27
CA ASP A 5 7.67 12.91 -9.03
C ASP A 5 7.35 11.58 -8.33
N PHE A 6 6.11 11.11 -8.43
CA PHE A 6 5.74 9.79 -7.91
C PHE A 6 6.40 8.64 -8.69
N ALA A 7 6.48 8.74 -10.02
CA ALA A 7 7.22 7.78 -10.84
C ALA A 7 8.72 7.75 -10.50
N GLN A 8 9.32 8.92 -10.23
CA GLN A 8 10.69 9.03 -9.74
C GLN A 8 10.87 8.29 -8.41
N ASP A 9 9.98 8.52 -7.45
CA ASP A 9 10.09 7.91 -6.12
C ASP A 9 9.86 6.39 -6.17
N LEU A 10 8.95 5.91 -7.03
CA LEU A 10 8.81 4.48 -7.32
C LEU A 10 10.11 3.90 -7.88
N ALA A 11 10.72 4.54 -8.89
CA ALA A 11 11.96 4.08 -9.49
C ALA A 11 13.11 4.05 -8.47
N ARG A 12 13.19 5.05 -7.58
CA ARG A 12 14.21 5.14 -6.51
C ARG A 12 14.11 4.02 -5.48
N THR A 13 12.99 3.30 -5.39
CA THR A 13 12.93 2.11 -4.53
C THR A 13 13.89 1.01 -5.02
N TYR A 14 14.23 0.97 -6.31
CA TYR A 14 15.17 0.01 -6.86
C TYR A 14 16.60 0.40 -6.50
N ASN A 15 17.42 -0.59 -6.11
CA ASN A 15 18.78 -0.35 -5.61
C ASN A 15 19.63 0.40 -6.66
N GLY A 16 20.09 1.60 -6.28
CA GLY A 16 21.03 2.44 -7.03
C GLY A 16 20.74 3.93 -6.81
N SER A 17 21.77 4.76 -6.64
CA SER A 17 21.63 6.24 -6.63
C SER A 17 21.06 6.79 -7.94
N ASP A 18 21.06 5.97 -9.00
CA ASP A 18 20.83 6.39 -10.39
C ASP A 18 19.62 5.66 -11.01
N SER A 19 18.72 5.08 -10.20
CA SER A 19 17.61 4.26 -10.72
C SER A 19 16.62 5.07 -11.59
N TRP A 20 16.42 6.36 -11.30
CA TRP A 20 15.64 7.25 -12.17
C TRP A 20 16.41 7.67 -13.42
N GLU A 21 17.70 7.99 -13.31
CA GLU A 21 18.55 8.28 -14.49
C GLU A 21 18.50 7.12 -15.49
N ARG A 22 18.46 5.87 -15.00
CA ARG A 22 18.30 4.68 -15.84
C ARG A 22 16.98 4.64 -16.59
N VAL A 23 15.90 5.21 -16.03
CA VAL A 23 14.61 5.37 -16.74
C VAL A 23 14.74 6.42 -17.83
N GLU A 24 15.34 7.57 -17.51
CA GLU A 24 15.55 8.65 -18.47
C GLU A 24 16.45 8.22 -19.63
N ASP A 25 17.55 7.52 -19.35
CA ASP A 25 18.46 6.99 -20.36
C ASP A 25 17.78 5.97 -21.27
N TYR A 26 16.95 5.09 -20.72
CA TYR A 26 16.16 4.15 -21.51
C TYR A 26 15.23 4.88 -22.47
N GLN A 27 14.48 5.87 -21.98
CA GLN A 27 13.57 6.69 -22.80
C GLN A 27 14.32 7.48 -23.87
N ARG A 28 15.46 8.12 -23.52
CA ARG A 28 16.34 8.83 -24.46
C ARG A 28 16.85 7.90 -25.55
N CYS A 29 17.26 6.67 -25.20
CA CYS A 29 17.70 5.66 -26.15
C CYS A 29 16.62 5.31 -27.18
N PHE A 30 15.40 5.01 -26.73
CA PHE A 30 14.31 4.65 -27.62
C PHE A 30 13.83 5.83 -28.48
N LYS A 31 13.78 7.03 -27.93
CA LYS A 31 13.48 8.25 -28.69
C LYS A 31 14.49 8.47 -29.81
N TYR A 32 15.78 8.44 -29.50
CA TYR A 32 16.84 8.65 -30.49
C TYR A 32 16.86 7.53 -31.55
N ALA A 33 16.64 6.28 -31.15
CA ALA A 33 16.57 5.15 -32.09
C ALA A 33 15.37 5.28 -33.05
N ALA A 34 14.22 5.74 -32.56
CA ALA A 34 13.04 5.99 -33.39
C ALA A 34 13.26 7.16 -34.37
N GLU A 35 13.96 8.21 -33.97
CA GLU A 35 14.35 9.34 -34.83
C GLU A 35 15.45 8.96 -35.85
N HIS A 36 16.16 7.85 -35.62
CA HIS A 36 17.28 7.39 -36.45
C HIS A 36 17.27 5.86 -36.70
N PRO A 37 16.26 5.32 -37.40
CA PRO A 37 16.04 3.87 -37.53
C PRO A 37 17.18 3.12 -38.23
N GLN A 38 18.01 3.80 -39.02
CA GLN A 38 19.19 3.24 -39.70
C GLN A 38 20.44 3.13 -38.80
N LYS A 39 20.44 3.75 -37.62
CA LYS A 39 21.58 3.75 -36.69
C LYS A 39 21.51 2.52 -35.78
N GLY A 40 22.55 1.68 -35.82
CA GLY A 40 22.70 0.56 -34.89
C GLY A 40 23.14 1.01 -33.49
N SER A 41 23.16 0.07 -32.54
CA SER A 41 23.47 0.32 -31.11
C SER A 41 24.76 1.11 -30.84
N TYR A 42 25.78 0.96 -31.68
CA TYR A 42 27.03 1.72 -31.57
C TYR A 42 26.83 3.23 -31.78
N ALA A 43 26.10 3.61 -32.83
CA ALA A 43 25.87 5.01 -33.16
C ALA A 43 24.89 5.68 -32.19
N VAL A 44 23.97 4.92 -31.61
CA VAL A 44 23.09 5.40 -30.53
C VAL A 44 23.89 5.62 -29.24
N ALA A 45 24.68 4.63 -28.83
CA ALA A 45 25.51 4.70 -27.63
C ALA A 45 26.49 5.88 -27.65
N SER A 46 27.18 6.08 -28.79
CA SER A 46 28.11 7.20 -28.95
C SER A 46 27.42 8.56 -28.94
N ALA A 47 26.17 8.66 -29.40
CA ALA A 47 25.45 9.93 -29.46
C ALA A 47 24.86 10.34 -28.11
N LEU A 48 24.54 9.37 -27.25
CA LEU A 48 23.94 9.59 -25.95
C LEU A 48 24.93 9.51 -24.78
N ASP A 49 26.19 9.23 -25.06
CA ASP A 49 27.25 8.97 -24.08
C ASP A 49 26.91 7.82 -23.11
N LEU A 50 26.36 6.74 -23.66
CA LEU A 50 25.93 5.56 -22.89
C LEU A 50 26.81 4.34 -23.17
N PRO A 51 26.97 3.42 -22.21
CA PRO A 51 27.68 2.17 -22.45
C PRO A 51 27.01 1.38 -23.59
N ARG A 52 27.75 1.09 -24.65
CA ARG A 52 27.24 0.34 -25.82
C ARG A 52 26.59 -0.99 -25.42
N GLY A 53 27.15 -1.69 -24.43
CA GLY A 53 26.59 -2.94 -23.92
C GLY A 53 25.14 -2.77 -23.45
N THR A 54 24.86 -1.70 -22.70
CA THR A 54 23.53 -1.33 -22.20
C THR A 54 22.57 -1.01 -23.34
N VAL A 55 22.97 -0.10 -24.24
CA VAL A 55 22.15 0.31 -25.40
C VAL A 55 21.80 -0.87 -26.29
N ARG A 56 22.75 -1.78 -26.51
CA ARG A 56 22.55 -3.02 -27.27
C ARG A 56 21.52 -3.93 -26.60
N GLN A 57 21.58 -4.09 -25.27
CA GLN A 57 20.59 -4.90 -24.54
C GLN A 57 19.18 -4.32 -24.70
N TRP A 58 19.04 -3.00 -24.67
CA TRP A 58 17.74 -2.34 -24.78
C TRP A 58 17.15 -2.40 -26.19
N ILE A 59 17.91 -1.97 -27.20
CA ILE A 59 17.38 -1.80 -28.56
C ILE A 59 17.38 -3.12 -29.35
N GLU A 60 18.45 -3.90 -29.29
CA GLU A 60 18.58 -5.10 -30.14
C GLU A 60 18.05 -6.37 -29.48
N ARG A 61 18.11 -6.44 -28.14
CA ARG A 61 17.71 -7.64 -27.38
C ARG A 61 16.40 -7.47 -26.64
N GLY A 62 15.78 -6.28 -26.69
CA GLY A 62 14.50 -6.00 -26.04
C GLY A 62 14.53 -6.06 -24.51
N SER A 63 15.71 -5.99 -23.89
CA SER A 63 15.84 -5.99 -22.43
C SER A 63 15.34 -4.67 -21.85
N LYS A 64 14.67 -4.73 -20.70
CA LYS A 64 14.12 -3.57 -20.00
C LYS A 64 14.67 -3.50 -18.58
N PRO A 65 15.18 -2.35 -18.12
CA PRO A 65 15.55 -2.17 -16.72
C PRO A 65 14.37 -2.37 -15.76
N ASP A 66 14.61 -2.97 -14.59
CA ASP A 66 13.57 -3.16 -13.57
C ASP A 66 12.82 -1.87 -13.18
N PRO A 67 13.46 -0.70 -12.93
CA PRO A 67 12.72 0.52 -12.62
C PRO A 67 11.87 1.03 -13.80
N VAL A 68 12.30 0.79 -15.05
CA VAL A 68 11.49 1.12 -16.24
C VAL A 68 10.26 0.22 -16.29
N HIS A 69 10.45 -1.09 -16.13
CA HIS A 69 9.34 -2.04 -16.06
C HIS A 69 8.37 -1.66 -14.94
N ALA A 70 8.86 -1.24 -13.78
CA ALA A 70 8.03 -0.84 -12.66
C ALA A 70 7.17 0.39 -12.97
N VAL A 71 7.78 1.44 -13.54
CA VAL A 71 7.09 2.68 -13.90
C VAL A 71 6.06 2.43 -14.99
N GLU A 72 6.40 1.66 -16.02
CA GLU A 72 5.45 1.31 -17.10
C GLU A 72 4.31 0.43 -16.59
N THR A 73 4.57 -0.59 -15.77
CA THR A 73 3.51 -1.39 -15.13
C THR A 73 2.60 -0.51 -14.27
N ALA A 74 3.17 0.43 -13.50
CA ALA A 74 2.39 1.34 -12.69
C ALA A 74 1.56 2.30 -13.54
N ASP A 75 2.08 2.78 -14.67
CA ASP A 75 1.35 3.64 -15.61
C ASP A 75 0.20 2.88 -16.29
N GLU A 76 0.48 1.69 -16.82
CA GLU A 76 -0.49 0.80 -17.48
C GLU A 76 -1.66 0.42 -16.56
N LEU A 77 -1.39 0.25 -15.26
CA LEU A 77 -2.41 -0.08 -14.25
C LEU A 77 -3.03 1.16 -13.57
N GLY A 78 -2.65 2.38 -13.98
CA GLY A 78 -3.19 3.62 -13.44
C GLY A 78 -2.78 3.90 -11.99
N TRP A 79 -1.62 3.41 -11.56
CA TRP A 79 -1.11 3.57 -10.20
C TRP A 79 -0.30 4.84 -9.98
N LEU A 80 0.08 5.58 -11.03
CA LEU A 80 0.94 6.77 -10.89
C LEU A 80 0.19 8.05 -10.48
N ASP A 81 -1.14 8.09 -10.65
CA ASP A 81 -1.98 9.24 -10.31
C ASP A 81 -2.56 9.15 -8.89
N VAL A 82 -1.80 8.61 -7.93
CA VAL A 82 -2.30 8.23 -6.60
C VAL A 82 -1.94 9.23 -5.49
N PRO A 83 -2.81 9.42 -4.49
CA PRO A 83 -4.16 8.83 -4.36
C PRO A 83 -5.18 9.51 -5.30
N SER A 84 -5.71 8.75 -6.26
CA SER A 84 -6.80 9.19 -7.13
C SER A 84 -8.16 8.90 -6.48
N LYS A 85 -9.20 9.57 -6.97
CA LYS A 85 -10.59 9.37 -6.54
C LYS A 85 -11.26 8.18 -7.21
N ASP A 86 -10.62 7.58 -8.20
CA ASP A 86 -11.15 6.45 -8.94
C ASP A 86 -11.11 5.15 -8.11
N ALA A 87 -11.52 4.05 -8.73
CA ALA A 87 -11.52 2.75 -8.08
C ALA A 87 -10.10 2.28 -7.70
N THR A 88 -9.10 2.56 -8.53
CA THR A 88 -7.70 2.15 -8.34
C THR A 88 -7.08 2.87 -7.15
N GLY A 89 -7.20 4.20 -7.06
CA GLY A 89 -6.68 4.97 -5.93
C GLY A 89 -7.32 4.58 -4.60
N ARG A 90 -8.63 4.31 -4.60
CA ARG A 90 -9.35 3.80 -3.42
C ARG A 90 -8.91 2.38 -3.05
N ALA A 91 -8.67 1.51 -4.03
CA ALA A 91 -8.15 0.18 -3.80
C ALA A 91 -6.75 0.24 -3.16
N LEU A 92 -5.85 1.05 -3.71
CA LEU A 92 -4.51 1.26 -3.15
C LEU A 92 -4.57 1.81 -1.72
N ASN A 93 -5.47 2.75 -1.43
CA ASN A 93 -5.72 3.23 -0.06
C ASN A 93 -6.12 2.11 0.90
N LEU A 94 -7.01 1.20 0.48
CA LEU A 94 -7.40 0.04 1.29
C LEU A 94 -6.22 -0.91 1.54
N LEU A 95 -5.35 -1.11 0.54
CA LEU A 95 -4.16 -1.94 0.67
C LEU A 95 -3.13 -1.31 1.64
N VAL A 96 -2.90 0.01 1.56
CA VAL A 96 -2.07 0.75 2.53
C VAL A 96 -2.65 0.64 3.94
N ALA A 97 -3.95 0.90 4.11
CA ALA A 97 -4.64 0.75 5.38
C ALA A 97 -4.46 -0.67 5.95
N GLY A 98 -4.64 -1.68 5.09
CA GLY A 98 -4.41 -3.08 5.41
C GLY A 98 -2.97 -3.36 5.87
N ILE A 99 -1.95 -2.79 5.21
CA ILE A 99 -0.54 -2.93 5.63
C ILE A 99 -0.36 -2.31 7.02
N TYR A 100 -0.88 -1.12 7.25
CA TYR A 100 -0.83 -0.48 8.57
C TYR A 100 -1.48 -1.35 9.65
N SER A 101 -2.67 -1.89 9.41
CA SER A 101 -3.48 -2.52 10.45
C SER A 101 -3.32 -4.03 10.60
N GLY A 102 -2.83 -4.75 9.59
CA GLY A 102 -2.80 -6.22 9.60
C GLY A 102 -1.83 -6.87 8.64
N GLY A 103 -1.10 -6.10 7.83
CA GLY A 103 -0.17 -6.62 6.83
C GLY A 103 1.29 -6.26 7.07
N SER A 104 2.13 -6.61 6.11
CA SER A 104 3.56 -6.29 6.09
C SER A 104 4.06 -6.19 4.65
N VAL A 105 5.14 -5.44 4.46
CA VAL A 105 5.91 -5.48 3.20
C VAL A 105 7.29 -6.06 3.51
N SER A 106 7.65 -7.14 2.80
CA SER A 106 8.96 -7.79 2.98
C SER A 106 10.11 -6.93 2.42
N LYS A 107 11.36 -7.31 2.71
CA LYS A 107 12.56 -6.68 2.14
C LYS A 107 12.61 -6.77 0.60
N SER A 108 11.98 -7.81 0.04
CA SER A 108 11.84 -8.00 -1.41
C SER A 108 10.61 -7.27 -1.98
N PHE A 109 10.00 -6.39 -1.19
CA PHE A 109 8.81 -5.61 -1.54
C PHE A 109 7.57 -6.44 -1.88
N VAL A 110 7.47 -7.67 -1.40
CA VAL A 110 6.22 -8.44 -1.52
C VAL A 110 5.32 -8.08 -0.33
N PRO A 111 4.14 -7.48 -0.55
CA PRO A 111 3.18 -7.21 0.51
C PRO A 111 2.35 -8.47 0.83
N THR A 112 2.01 -8.62 2.10
CA THR A 112 1.08 -9.65 2.59
C THR A 112 0.15 -9.07 3.65
N TRP A 113 -1.05 -9.65 3.78
CA TRP A 113 -2.06 -9.26 4.75
C TRP A 113 -2.61 -10.47 5.50
N THR A 114 -2.72 -10.39 6.82
CA THR A 114 -3.45 -11.41 7.59
C THR A 114 -4.95 -11.30 7.31
N ILE A 115 -5.60 -12.44 7.02
CA ILE A 115 -7.02 -12.53 6.69
C ILE A 115 -7.76 -13.41 7.70
N ASP A 116 -7.88 -12.92 8.92
CA ASP A 116 -8.55 -13.64 10.03
C ASP A 116 -10.04 -13.30 10.18
N ARG A 117 -10.57 -12.44 9.29
CA ARG A 117 -11.96 -11.98 9.26
C ARG A 117 -12.43 -11.95 7.81
N GLU A 118 -13.58 -12.56 7.54
CA GLU A 118 -14.13 -12.63 6.17
C GLU A 118 -14.29 -11.25 5.52
N PRO A 119 -14.81 -10.19 6.20
CA PRO A 119 -14.91 -8.88 5.56
C PRO A 119 -13.56 -8.25 5.22
N VAL A 120 -12.51 -8.54 6.00
CA VAL A 120 -11.15 -8.06 5.71
C VAL A 120 -10.63 -8.74 4.45
N GLU A 121 -10.82 -10.05 4.36
CA GLU A 121 -10.43 -10.83 3.19
C GLU A 121 -11.15 -10.35 1.93
N LEU A 122 -12.47 -10.17 1.99
CA LEU A 122 -13.28 -9.70 0.87
C LEU A 122 -12.84 -8.30 0.39
N LEU A 123 -12.59 -7.37 1.33
CA LEU A 123 -12.15 -6.02 0.99
C LEU A 123 -10.75 -6.02 0.35
N LEU A 124 -9.80 -6.79 0.90
CA LEU A 124 -8.44 -6.84 0.39
C LEU A 124 -8.33 -7.58 -0.94
N SER A 125 -9.06 -8.69 -1.11
CA SER A 125 -9.12 -9.40 -2.39
C SER A 125 -9.73 -8.51 -3.47
N THR A 126 -10.85 -7.84 -3.19
CA THR A 126 -11.46 -6.88 -4.12
C THR A 126 -10.51 -5.74 -4.46
N ALA A 127 -9.78 -5.20 -3.48
CA ALA A 127 -8.80 -4.14 -3.72
C ALA A 127 -7.63 -4.61 -4.60
N LEU A 128 -7.14 -5.84 -4.41
CA LEU A 128 -6.09 -6.41 -5.28
C LEU A 128 -6.58 -6.63 -6.71
N GLU A 129 -7.82 -7.09 -6.90
CA GLU A 129 -8.45 -7.21 -8.22
C GLU A 129 -8.62 -5.84 -8.89
N GLN A 130 -9.12 -4.84 -8.15
CA GLN A 130 -9.29 -3.47 -8.67
C GLN A 130 -7.96 -2.78 -9.00
N ALA A 131 -6.89 -3.12 -8.27
CA ALA A 131 -5.55 -2.66 -8.58
C ALA A 131 -4.93 -3.41 -9.77
N GLY A 132 -5.55 -4.47 -10.30
CA GLY A 132 -5.03 -5.26 -11.41
C GLY A 132 -3.90 -6.22 -11.03
N SER A 133 -3.70 -6.50 -9.74
CA SER A 133 -2.68 -7.46 -9.29
C SER A 133 -3.25 -8.84 -8.93
N GLY A 134 -4.57 -8.96 -8.83
CA GLY A 134 -5.25 -10.19 -8.42
C GLY A 134 -4.88 -10.66 -7.00
N ALA A 135 -5.65 -11.61 -6.45
CA ALA A 135 -5.43 -12.10 -5.10
C ALA A 135 -5.05 -13.59 -5.06
N LYS A 136 -4.10 -13.96 -4.18
CA LYS A 136 -3.82 -15.35 -3.84
C LYS A 136 -3.69 -15.54 -2.32
N ARG A 137 -4.18 -16.69 -1.84
CA ARG A 137 -3.99 -17.12 -0.45
C ARG A 137 -2.65 -17.82 -0.28
N ILE A 138 -2.02 -17.58 0.86
CA ILE A 138 -0.82 -18.25 1.32
C ILE A 138 -1.19 -18.99 2.61
N ASP A 139 -1.44 -20.29 2.46
CA ASP A 139 -1.67 -21.19 3.58
C ASP A 139 -0.32 -21.57 4.20
N ARG A 140 -0.01 -21.01 5.37
CA ARG A 140 1.18 -21.43 6.12
C ARG A 140 0.78 -22.63 6.98
N MET A 141 1.24 -23.83 6.62
CA MET A 141 0.90 -25.12 7.25
C MET A 141 1.28 -25.30 8.75
N SER A 142 1.48 -24.22 9.50
CA SER A 142 1.81 -24.28 10.93
C SER A 142 0.72 -23.61 11.76
N ASP A 143 0.21 -24.31 12.78
CA ASP A 143 -0.84 -23.87 13.73
C ASP A 143 -0.59 -22.51 14.40
N SER A 144 0.60 -21.92 14.28
CA SER A 144 0.99 -20.65 14.88
C SER A 144 0.91 -19.44 13.95
N ARG A 145 0.55 -19.59 12.68
CA ARG A 145 0.48 -18.46 11.73
C ARG A 145 -0.84 -18.44 10.97
N ALA A 146 -1.51 -17.29 11.03
CA ALA A 146 -2.75 -17.04 10.31
C ALA A 146 -2.55 -17.11 8.79
N THR A 147 -3.60 -17.49 8.07
CA THR A 147 -3.64 -17.41 6.59
C THR A 147 -3.38 -15.97 6.14
N GLU A 148 -2.58 -15.84 5.10
CA GLU A 148 -2.23 -14.55 4.51
C GLU A 148 -2.79 -14.42 3.10
N LEU A 149 -3.11 -13.20 2.70
CA LEU A 149 -3.38 -12.81 1.33
C LEU A 149 -2.15 -12.12 0.75
N ALA A 150 -1.88 -12.33 -0.53
CA ALA A 150 -0.82 -11.66 -1.28
C ALA A 150 -1.27 -11.35 -2.71
N PRO A 151 -0.59 -10.44 -3.43
CA PRO A 151 -0.87 -10.20 -4.83
C PRO A 151 -0.55 -11.44 -5.68
N ALA A 152 -1.40 -11.75 -6.66
CA ALA A 152 -1.15 -12.83 -7.60
C ALA A 152 -0.04 -12.45 -8.58
N GLU A 153 -0.12 -11.24 -9.12
CA GLU A 153 0.75 -10.64 -10.13
C GLU A 153 1.39 -9.35 -9.62
N HIS A 154 2.47 -8.90 -10.28
CA HIS A 154 3.16 -7.63 -10.01
C HIS A 154 3.54 -7.36 -8.53
N ALA A 155 3.65 -8.41 -7.71
CA ALA A 155 3.66 -8.27 -6.25
C ALA A 155 4.77 -7.35 -5.72
N SER A 156 5.98 -7.44 -6.28
CA SER A 156 7.09 -6.57 -5.89
C SER A 156 6.94 -5.13 -6.38
N VAL A 157 6.35 -4.92 -7.55
CA VAL A 157 6.08 -3.57 -8.08
C VAL A 157 5.00 -2.90 -7.23
N LEU A 158 3.91 -3.61 -6.96
CA LEU A 158 2.83 -3.11 -6.09
C LEU A 158 3.35 -2.80 -4.69
N GLY A 159 4.15 -3.67 -4.07
CA GLY A 159 4.67 -3.39 -2.73
C GLY A 159 5.63 -2.20 -2.69
N ARG A 160 6.42 -1.97 -3.75
CA ARG A 160 7.23 -0.74 -3.88
C ARG A 160 6.36 0.50 -3.96
N LEU A 161 5.32 0.46 -4.80
CA LEU A 161 4.36 1.54 -4.94
C LEU A 161 3.64 1.85 -3.62
N LEU A 162 3.21 0.82 -2.88
CA LEU A 162 2.60 0.98 -1.56
C LEU A 162 3.58 1.62 -0.56
N VAL A 163 4.85 1.25 -0.59
CA VAL A 163 5.89 1.90 0.23
C VAL A 163 6.10 3.35 -0.17
N THR A 164 6.11 3.67 -1.47
CA THR A 164 6.15 5.05 -1.97
C THR A 164 4.93 5.86 -1.51
N LEU A 165 3.76 5.24 -1.39
CA LEU A 165 2.55 5.81 -0.77
C LEU A 165 2.64 5.95 0.76
N GLY A 166 3.73 5.54 1.40
CA GLY A 166 3.93 5.62 2.84
C GLY A 166 3.60 4.34 3.61
N ALA A 167 3.31 3.22 2.96
CA ALA A 167 3.13 1.96 3.67
C ALA A 167 4.46 1.51 4.33
N PRO A 168 4.45 1.09 5.60
CA PRO A 168 5.68 0.73 6.29
C PRO A 168 6.25 -0.59 5.77
N GLN A 169 7.58 -0.63 5.59
CA GLN A 169 8.32 -1.83 5.23
C GLN A 169 8.92 -2.53 6.45
N GLY A 170 8.83 -3.86 6.49
CA GLY A 170 9.43 -4.68 7.55
C GLY A 170 8.60 -4.75 8.84
N THR A 171 9.29 -4.97 9.97
CA THR A 171 8.65 -5.12 11.28
C THR A 171 8.08 -3.79 11.73
N LYS A 172 6.76 -3.72 11.92
CA LYS A 172 6.05 -2.53 12.40
C LYS A 172 6.19 -2.39 13.91
N ASN A 173 6.98 -1.44 14.37
CA ASN A 173 7.24 -1.16 15.78
C ASN A 173 7.44 0.35 16.00
N GLU A 174 7.76 0.74 17.22
CA GLU A 174 7.95 2.14 17.62
C GLU A 174 9.03 2.88 16.80
N SER A 175 10.00 2.16 16.21
CA SER A 175 11.08 2.75 15.40
C SER A 175 10.83 2.73 13.89
N THR A 176 9.79 2.05 13.42
CA THR A 176 9.55 1.86 11.97
C THR A 176 8.21 2.42 11.49
N VAL A 177 7.29 2.72 12.41
CA VAL A 177 6.01 3.39 12.09
C VAL A 177 5.82 4.52 13.08
N THR A 178 6.16 5.73 12.63
CA THR A 178 6.06 6.95 13.43
C THR A 178 4.77 7.71 13.14
N ASP A 179 4.33 7.68 11.88
CA ASP A 179 3.25 8.54 11.38
C ASP A 179 2.27 7.77 10.46
N LEU A 180 1.08 8.33 10.24
CA LEU A 180 0.15 7.88 9.20
C LEU A 180 0.64 8.31 7.80
N PRO A 181 0.09 7.74 6.70
CA PRO A 181 0.46 8.17 5.36
C PRO A 181 0.13 9.65 5.12
N GLU A 182 1.12 10.43 4.67
CA GLU A 182 1.01 11.87 4.42
C GLU A 182 -0.12 12.21 3.43
N TYR A 183 -0.37 11.34 2.45
CA TYR A 183 -1.43 11.56 1.47
C TYR A 183 -2.83 11.70 2.11
N LEU A 184 -3.03 11.16 3.32
CA LEU A 184 -4.29 11.32 4.04
C LEU A 184 -4.60 12.78 4.38
N GLU A 185 -3.65 13.70 4.34
CA GLU A 185 -3.93 15.12 4.59
C GLU A 185 -4.72 15.79 3.47
N SER A 186 -4.64 15.28 2.24
CA SER A 186 -5.17 15.94 1.02
C SER A 186 -6.30 15.18 0.32
N VAL A 187 -6.58 13.94 0.72
CA VAL A 187 -7.65 13.14 0.13
C VAL A 187 -9.04 13.53 0.63
N GLU A 188 -10.04 13.13 -0.14
CA GLU A 188 -11.44 13.36 0.23
C GLU A 188 -11.91 12.46 1.38
N ARG A 189 -12.95 12.93 2.07
CA ARG A 189 -13.58 12.29 3.23
C ARG A 189 -13.83 10.79 3.06
N ARG A 190 -14.23 10.36 1.86
CA ARG A 190 -14.52 8.96 1.54
C ARG A 190 -13.31 8.06 1.72
N VAL A 191 -12.14 8.50 1.26
CA VAL A 191 -10.87 7.78 1.37
C VAL A 191 -10.45 7.65 2.83
N HIS A 192 -10.65 8.69 3.64
CA HIS A 192 -10.43 8.61 5.10
C HIS A 192 -11.33 7.58 5.77
N VAL A 193 -12.63 7.56 5.43
CA VAL A 193 -13.58 6.60 6.00
C VAL A 193 -13.18 5.17 5.65
N GLU A 194 -12.74 4.92 4.41
CA GLU A 194 -12.27 3.61 3.97
C GLU A 194 -11.02 3.16 4.73
N PHE A 195 -10.04 4.06 4.89
CA PHE A 195 -8.84 3.79 5.69
C PHE A 195 -9.20 3.48 7.15
N ALA A 196 -10.02 4.32 7.77
CA ALA A 196 -10.46 4.16 9.16
C ALA A 196 -11.21 2.84 9.39
N LYS A 197 -12.14 2.49 8.50
CA LYS A 197 -12.91 1.24 8.58
C LYS A 197 -12.00 0.03 8.47
N MET A 198 -11.09 -0.01 7.49
CA MET A 198 -10.12 -1.11 7.35
C MET A 198 -9.23 -1.23 8.60
N TYR A 199 -8.79 -0.11 9.16
CA TYR A 199 -7.94 -0.12 10.36
C TYR A 199 -8.69 -0.69 11.57
N ILE A 200 -9.92 -0.24 11.81
CA ILE A 200 -10.78 -0.72 12.89
C ILE A 200 -11.11 -2.20 12.68
N LEU A 201 -11.49 -2.59 11.46
CA LEU A 201 -11.80 -3.98 11.12
C LEU A 201 -10.64 -4.95 11.36
N ASN A 202 -9.39 -4.49 11.36
CA ASN A 202 -8.24 -5.34 11.64
C ASN A 202 -7.84 -5.32 13.12
N ARG A 203 -7.86 -4.14 13.76
CA ARG A 203 -7.27 -3.94 15.10
C ARG A 203 -8.27 -3.98 16.24
N ALA A 204 -9.55 -3.78 15.95
CA ALA A 204 -10.54 -3.61 16.98
C ALA A 204 -10.87 -4.92 17.68
N THR A 205 -11.07 -4.79 18.98
CA THR A 205 -11.66 -5.77 19.86
C THR A 205 -12.84 -5.13 20.58
N SER A 206 -13.86 -5.95 20.81
CA SER A 206 -15.06 -5.55 21.53
C SER A 206 -15.02 -6.13 22.94
N LEU A 207 -15.29 -5.29 23.94
CA LEU A 207 -15.50 -5.74 25.30
C LEU A 207 -16.97 -6.10 25.52
N GLU A 208 -17.20 -7.18 26.26
CA GLU A 208 -18.55 -7.65 26.55
C GLU A 208 -19.32 -6.57 27.33
N GLY A 209 -20.58 -6.35 26.95
CA GLY A 209 -21.43 -5.31 27.54
C GLY A 209 -21.07 -3.86 27.17
N LYS A 210 -20.05 -3.62 26.33
CA LYS A 210 -19.62 -2.26 25.95
C LYS A 210 -19.66 -2.05 24.44
N ASP A 211 -20.17 -0.89 24.06
CA ASP A 211 -20.27 -0.49 22.64
C ASP A 211 -18.99 0.15 22.11
N THR A 212 -18.10 0.56 23.02
CA THR A 212 -16.76 1.04 22.68
C THR A 212 -15.92 -0.04 22.01
N LEU A 213 -15.03 0.37 21.11
CA LEU A 213 -14.02 -0.51 20.53
C LEU A 213 -12.64 -0.17 21.11
N GLN A 214 -11.81 -1.20 21.30
CA GLN A 214 -10.41 -1.05 21.68
C GLN A 214 -9.51 -1.53 20.54
N LEU A 215 -8.65 -0.63 20.05
CA LEU A 215 -7.60 -0.94 19.10
C LEU A 215 -6.31 -1.16 19.90
N ASN A 216 -5.80 -2.39 19.95
CA ASN A 216 -4.50 -2.65 20.57
C ASN A 216 -3.40 -2.08 19.67
N GLU A 217 -2.47 -1.32 20.23
CA GLU A 217 -1.39 -0.68 19.46
C GLU A 217 -0.08 -0.65 20.24
N SER A 218 0.97 -1.24 19.64
CA SER A 218 2.31 -1.35 20.22
C SER A 218 3.30 -0.34 19.62
N ARG A 219 2.79 0.68 18.93
CA ARG A 219 3.54 1.82 18.40
C ARG A 219 3.64 2.95 19.41
N THR A 220 4.39 3.99 19.04
CA THR A 220 4.71 5.12 19.90
C THR A 220 3.45 5.81 20.44
N THR A 221 3.61 6.51 21.57
CA THR A 221 2.52 7.34 22.11
C THR A 221 2.10 8.45 21.14
N LEU A 222 3.03 8.96 20.34
CA LEU A 222 2.76 9.96 19.31
C LEU A 222 1.83 9.37 18.24
N TYR A 223 2.21 8.23 17.66
CA TYR A 223 1.39 7.54 16.65
C TYR A 223 -0.02 7.23 17.16
N LYS A 224 -0.15 6.77 18.41
CA LYS A 224 -1.48 6.48 19.00
C LYS A 224 -2.34 7.74 19.11
N ARG A 225 -1.75 8.91 19.37
CA ARG A 225 -2.46 10.19 19.43
C ARG A 225 -2.91 10.62 18.04
N GLU A 226 -2.00 10.59 17.07
CA GLU A 226 -2.30 10.90 15.67
C GLU A 226 -3.40 9.99 15.13
N LEU A 227 -3.32 8.68 15.37
CA LEU A 227 -4.38 7.73 15.00
C LEU A 227 -5.72 8.07 15.68
N ALA A 228 -5.71 8.45 16.96
CA ALA A 228 -6.93 8.83 17.67
C ALA A 228 -7.53 10.13 17.11
N GLU A 229 -6.70 11.12 16.78
CA GLU A 229 -7.11 12.39 16.17
C GLU A 229 -7.68 12.17 14.77
N PHE A 230 -7.00 11.37 13.94
CA PHE A 230 -7.49 10.95 12.63
C PHE A 230 -8.86 10.26 12.75
N LEU A 231 -8.97 9.22 13.58
CA LEU A 231 -10.24 8.50 13.73
C LEU A 231 -11.35 9.40 14.32
N SER A 232 -11.02 10.33 15.20
CA SER A 232 -11.99 11.28 15.75
C SER A 232 -12.49 12.26 14.70
N MET A 233 -11.59 12.83 13.88
CA MET A 233 -11.93 13.65 12.72
C MET A 233 -12.83 12.88 11.75
N VAL A 234 -12.49 11.62 11.48
CA VAL A 234 -13.24 10.77 10.54
C VAL A 234 -14.59 10.32 11.10
N ALA A 235 -14.76 10.23 12.40
CA ALA A 235 -16.03 9.88 13.01
C ALA A 235 -16.92 11.11 13.29
N GLY A 236 -16.31 12.30 13.44
CA GLY A 236 -16.98 13.47 14.02
C GLY A 236 -17.30 13.29 15.51
N GLU A 237 -16.67 12.31 16.15
CA GLU A 237 -17.01 11.83 17.49
C GLU A 237 -15.74 11.49 18.28
N PRO A 238 -15.77 11.43 19.62
CA PRO A 238 -14.57 11.25 20.42
C PRO A 238 -13.88 9.90 20.20
N VAL A 239 -12.57 9.95 19.97
CA VAL A 239 -11.64 8.82 20.00
C VAL A 239 -10.43 9.23 20.84
N ARG A 240 -9.90 8.32 21.67
CA ARG A 240 -8.84 8.66 22.64
C ARG A 240 -7.67 7.69 22.57
N ALA A 241 -6.46 8.24 22.54
CA ALA A 241 -5.26 7.46 22.77
C ALA A 241 -5.14 7.05 24.24
N THR A 242 -4.60 5.86 24.49
CA THR A 242 -4.34 5.30 25.81
C THR A 242 -2.93 4.72 25.85
N LYS A 243 -2.48 4.27 27.02
CA LYS A 243 -1.18 3.60 27.17
C LYS A 243 -1.05 2.38 26.24
N ASN A 244 -2.11 1.59 26.11
CA ASN A 244 -2.08 0.29 25.43
C ASN A 244 -2.64 0.32 24.00
N GLY A 245 -3.12 1.47 23.52
CA GLY A 245 -3.87 1.50 22.27
C GLY A 245 -4.71 2.74 22.07
N VAL A 246 -5.78 2.59 21.29
CA VAL A 246 -6.77 3.63 21.02
C VAL A 246 -8.16 3.12 21.40
N VAL A 247 -8.96 3.97 22.07
CA VAL A 247 -10.34 3.68 22.45
C VAL A 247 -11.27 4.51 21.58
N VAL A 248 -12.09 3.83 20.80
CA VAL A 248 -13.14 4.42 19.97
C VAL A 248 -14.43 4.44 20.78
N SER A 249 -15.04 5.62 20.96
CA SER A 249 -16.29 5.74 21.69
C SER A 249 -17.43 4.98 21.00
N ALA A 250 -18.50 4.70 21.73
CA ALA A 250 -19.68 4.06 21.16
C ALA A 250 -20.31 4.89 20.03
N ALA A 251 -20.31 6.23 20.17
CA ALA A 251 -20.81 7.14 19.15
C ALA A 251 -19.94 7.09 17.89
N ALA A 252 -18.61 7.15 18.05
CA ALA A 252 -17.67 7.04 16.94
C ALA A 252 -17.77 5.68 16.22
N ALA A 253 -17.91 4.58 16.99
CA ALA A 253 -18.10 3.25 16.43
C ALA A 253 -19.38 3.20 15.56
N ARG A 254 -20.51 3.72 16.06
CA ARG A 254 -21.76 3.81 15.28
C ARG A 254 -21.63 4.69 14.05
N ALA A 255 -21.01 5.86 14.17
CA ALA A 255 -20.78 6.78 13.05
C ALA A 255 -19.98 6.12 11.90
N LEU A 256 -19.11 5.16 12.25
CA LEU A 256 -18.31 4.40 11.30
C LEU A 256 -18.94 3.05 10.91
N GLY A 257 -20.19 2.76 11.30
CA GLY A 257 -20.89 1.52 10.95
C GLY A 257 -20.45 0.28 11.74
N PHE A 258 -20.02 0.48 12.98
CA PHE A 258 -19.68 -0.58 13.95
C PHE A 258 -20.59 -0.54 15.19
N GLY A 259 -21.82 -0.10 15.01
CA GLY A 259 -22.87 -0.19 16.01
C GLY A 259 -23.28 -1.64 16.31
N ARG A 260 -24.07 -1.83 17.37
CA ARG A 260 -24.67 -3.15 17.63
C ARG A 260 -25.60 -3.54 16.48
N GLY A 261 -25.47 -4.78 16.00
CA GLY A 261 -26.25 -5.29 14.88
C GLY A 261 -25.70 -4.92 13.50
N ASP A 262 -24.62 -4.12 13.43
CA ASP A 262 -23.92 -3.89 12.16
C ASP A 262 -23.02 -5.07 11.83
N ALA A 263 -23.03 -5.54 10.59
CA ALA A 263 -22.22 -6.69 10.13
C ALA A 263 -20.71 -6.50 10.42
N LEU A 264 -20.20 -5.27 10.31
CA LEU A 264 -18.78 -4.98 10.62
C LEU A 264 -18.46 -5.15 12.10
N ARG A 265 -19.43 -4.96 12.99
CA ARG A 265 -19.28 -5.19 14.43
C ARG A 265 -19.31 -6.68 14.76
N GLU A 266 -20.15 -7.44 14.08
CA GLU A 266 -20.25 -8.90 14.24
C GLU A 266 -18.93 -9.58 13.87
N ALA A 267 -18.33 -9.18 12.74
CA ALA A 267 -17.01 -9.65 12.32
C ALA A 267 -15.89 -9.39 13.34
N ILE A 268 -16.01 -8.33 14.16
CA ILE A 268 -15.07 -8.06 15.25
C ILE A 268 -15.21 -9.10 16.37
N HIS A 269 -16.44 -9.54 16.66
CA HIS A 269 -16.75 -10.48 17.74
C HIS A 269 -16.32 -11.92 17.42
N GLU A 270 -16.52 -12.38 16.18
CA GLU A 270 -16.20 -13.76 15.77
C GLU A 270 -14.73 -14.14 16.00
N LYS A 271 -13.80 -13.22 15.75
CA LYS A 271 -12.35 -13.43 16.01
C LYS A 271 -12.03 -13.73 17.47
N ARG A 272 -12.84 -13.24 18.43
CA ARG A 272 -12.58 -13.45 19.87
C ARG A 272 -12.98 -14.84 20.34
N THR A 273 -13.91 -15.50 19.66
CA THR A 273 -14.37 -16.85 20.00
C THR A 273 -13.51 -17.96 19.40
N SER A 274 -12.68 -17.64 18.40
CA SER A 274 -11.83 -18.60 17.68
C SER A 274 -10.36 -18.63 18.15
N ALA A 275 -10.01 -17.83 19.17
CA ALA A 275 -8.67 -17.74 19.77
C ALA A 275 -8.73 -18.14 21.26
#